data_AF-A0A920KQ57-F1
#
_entry.id   AF-A0A920KQ57-F1
#
_cell.length_a   1.000
_cell.length_b   1.000
_cell.length_c   1.000
_cell.angle_alpha   90.00
_cell.angle_beta   90.00
_cell.angle_gamma   90.00
#
_symmetry.space_group_name_H-M   'P 1'
#
loop_
_entity.id
_entity.type
_entity.pdbx_description
1 polymer ?
#
loop_
_entity_poly.entity_id
_entity_poly.type
_entity_poly.pdbx_seq_one_letter_code
_entity_poly.pdbx_strand_id
1 'polypeptide(L)' 'MVILAEVREEASYVRHNRHKIALLFSAMRHFAEALRERGYQVAYYL' A
#
# COMPACT_ATOMS: atom_id res chain seq x y z
N MET A 1 -5.01 -15.34 3.50
CA MET A 1 -3.75 -14.61 3.28
C MET A 1 -4.05 -13.40 2.39
N VAL A 2 -3.64 -12.20 2.78
CA VAL A 2 -3.84 -10.94 2.05
C VAL A 2 -2.48 -10.46 1.55
N ILE A 3 -2.42 -10.00 0.30
CA ILE A 3 -1.20 -9.46 -0.32
C ILE A 3 -1.41 -7.97 -0.61
N LEU A 4 -0.48 -7.13 -0.17
CA LEU A 4 -0.38 -5.72 -0.55
C LEU A 4 1.00 -5.46 -1.16
N ALA A 5 1.07 -4.67 -2.24
CA ALA A 5 2.32 -4.35 -2.94
C ALA A 5 2.36 -2.87 -3.34
N GLU A 6 3.41 -2.15 -2.95
CA GLU A 6 3.68 -0.76 -3.38
C GLU A 6 4.37 -0.75 -4.76
N VAL A 7 3.61 -0.97 -5.84
CA VAL A 7 4.21 -1.01 -7.19
C VAL A 7 4.51 0.41 -7.70
N ARG A 8 5.79 0.79 -7.73
CA ARG A 8 6.26 2.09 -8.28
C ARG A 8 5.91 2.28 -9.75
N GLU A 9 5.79 1.20 -10.51
CA GLU A 9 5.53 1.21 -11.95
C GLU A 9 4.11 1.74 -12.28
N GLU A 10 3.09 1.31 -11.52
CA GLU A 10 1.69 1.80 -11.60
C GLU A 10 1.57 3.31 -11.32
N ALA A 11 2.47 3.86 -10.50
CA ALA A 11 2.49 5.28 -10.14
C ALA A 11 3.21 6.19 -11.15
N SER A 12 3.84 5.60 -12.18
CA SER A 12 4.69 6.29 -13.16
C SER A 12 4.05 6.47 -14.54
N TYR A 13 2.97 5.73 -14.83
CA TYR A 13 2.28 5.75 -16.14
C TYR A 13 1.54 7.07 -16.43
N VAL A 14 1.20 7.84 -15.40
CA VAL A 14 0.62 9.19 -15.52
C VAL A 14 1.34 10.11 -14.54
N ARG A 15 1.51 11.40 -14.89
CA ARG A 15 2.13 12.44 -14.04
C ARG A 15 1.33 12.64 -12.75
N HIS A 16 1.49 11.74 -11.79
CA HIS A 16 0.74 11.76 -10.54
C HIS A 16 1.34 12.77 -9.56
N ASN A 17 0.46 13.49 -8.86
CA ASN A 17 0.85 14.39 -7.78
C ASN A 17 1.53 13.57 -6.67
N ARG A 18 2.80 13.88 -6.35
CA ARG A 18 3.62 13.17 -5.36
C ARG A 18 2.93 13.02 -4.00
N HIS A 19 2.11 14.00 -3.60
CA HIS A 19 1.35 13.94 -2.35
C HIS A 19 0.29 12.84 -2.36
N LYS A 20 -0.34 12.58 -3.50
CA LYS A 20 -1.36 11.52 -3.64
C LYS A 20 -0.74 10.13 -3.47
N ILE A 21 0.44 9.92 -4.06
CA ILE A 21 1.19 8.66 -3.94
C ILE A 21 1.63 8.43 -2.48
N ALA A 22 2.21 9.46 -1.85
CA ALA A 22 2.60 9.39 -0.45
C ALA A 22 1.41 9.09 0.48
N LEU A 23 0.24 9.71 0.21
CA LEU A 23 -1.00 9.46 0.94
C LEU A 23 -1.46 8.01 0.79
N LEU A 24 -1.49 7.49 -0.44
CA LEU A 24 -1.91 6.11 -0.72
C LEU A 24 -0.99 5.09 -0.04
N PHE A 25 0.33 5.24 -0.15
CA PHE A 25 1.28 4.33 0.49
C PHE A 25 1.21 4.40 2.02
N SER A 26 1.01 5.60 2.59
CA SER A 26 0.75 5.73 4.02
C SER A 26 -0.51 4.97 4.44
N ALA A 27 -1.62 5.17 3.73
CA ALA A 27 -2.89 4.49 4.01
C ALA A 27 -2.77 2.96 3.87
N MET A 28 -2.05 2.48 2.85
CA MET A 28 -1.80 1.04 2.66
C MET A 28 -1.04 0.41 3.82
N ARG A 29 -0.02 1.10 4.35
CA ARG A 29 0.74 0.65 5.53
C ARG A 29 -0.16 0.54 6.76
N HIS A 30 -0.96 1.57 7.05
CA HIS A 30 -1.90 1.53 8.18
C HIS A 30 -2.96 0.44 8.02
N PHE A 31 -3.43 0.21 6.79
CA PHE A 31 -4.42 -0.82 6.50
C PHE A 31 -3.85 -2.23 6.67
N ALA A 32 -2.59 -2.45 6.29
CA ALA A 32 -1.91 -3.72 6.51
C ALA A 32 -1.82 -4.07 8.01
N GLU A 33 -1.49 -3.10 8.86
CA GLU A 33 -1.49 -3.28 10.32
C GLU A 33 -2.90 -3.58 10.86
N ALA A 34 -3.91 -2.83 10.44
CA ALA A 34 -5.30 -3.08 10.85
C ALA A 34 -5.80 -4.49 10.46
N LEU A 35 -5.33 -5.03 9.34
CA LEU A 35 -5.61 -6.40 8.93
C LEU A 35 -4.88 -7.43 9.79
N ARG A 36 -3.62 -7.17 10.16
CA ARG A 36 -2.85 -8.03 11.07
C ARG A 36 -3.50 -8.10 12.45
N GLU A 37 -3.94 -6.97 12.99
CA GLU A 37 -4.66 -6.89 14.28
C GLU A 37 -5.97 -7.69 14.27
N ARG A 38 -6.63 -7.77 13.12
CA ARG A 38 -7.86 -8.57 12.92
C ARG A 38 -7.58 -10.07 12.71
N GLY A 39 -6.32 -10.50 12.79
CA GLY A 39 -5.90 -11.90 12.66
C GLY A 39 -5.68 -12.38 11.23
N TYR A 40 -5.68 -11.48 10.24
CA TYR A 40 -5.34 -11.86 8.86
C TYR A 40 -3.82 -12.02 8.71
N GLN A 41 -3.39 -13.07 8.01
CA GLN A 41 -2.02 -13.15 7.51
C GLN A 41 -1.84 -12.17 6.35
N VAL A 42 -0.95 -11.18 6.52
CA VAL A 42 -0.68 -10.12 5.54
C VAL A 42 0.77 -10.17 5.05
N ALA A 43 0.94 -10.39 3.74
CA ALA A 43 2.21 -10.24 3.03
C ALA A 43 2.28 -8.85 2.39
N TYR A 44 3.30 -8.06 2.75
CA TYR A 44 3.47 -6.68 2.28
C TYR A 44 4.76 -6.55 1.47
N TYR A 45 4.65 -6.09 0.23
CA TYR A 45 5.76 -5.92 -0.72
C TYR A 45 5.94 -4.44 -1.11
N LEU A 46 7.19 -4.06 -1.41
CA LEU A 46 7.62 -2.68 -1.73
C LEU A 46 7.99 -2.49 -3.21
#